data_AF-A0A6G9SK40-F1
#
_entry.id   AF-A0A6G9SK40-F1
#
_cell.length_a   1.000
_cell.length_b   1.000
_cell.length_c   1.000
_cell.angle_alpha   90.00
_cell.angle_beta   90.00
_cell.angle_gamma   90.00
#
_symmetry.space_group_name_H-M   'P 1'
#
loop_
_entity.id
_entity.type
_entity.pdbx_description
1 polymer ?
#
loop_
_entity_poly.entity_id
_entity_poly.type
_entity_poly.pdbx_seq_one_letter_code
_entity_poly.pdbx_strand_id
1 'polypeptide(L)' 'MATELFPSILASTSYLPALFVPIIGWGVPIAVFAFLFIYIEREDIA' A
#
# COMPACT_ATOMS: atom_id res chain seq x y z
N MET A 1 -12.08 -8.00 31.34
CA MET A 1 -11.42 -6.81 30.72
C MET A 1 -10.67 -7.15 29.44
N ALA A 2 -10.02 -8.33 29.31
CA ALA A 2 -9.35 -8.73 28.06
C ALA A 2 -10.32 -9.04 26.89
N THR A 3 -11.56 -9.42 27.18
CA THR A 3 -12.58 -9.76 26.17
C THR A 3 -12.97 -8.59 25.25
N GLU A 4 -12.73 -7.35 25.68
CA GLU A 4 -13.03 -6.11 24.93
C GLU A 4 -11.85 -5.58 24.10
N LEU A 5 -10.64 -6.14 24.27
CA LEU A 5 -9.42 -5.65 23.61
C LEU A 5 -9.43 -5.90 22.09
N PHE A 6 -9.86 -7.09 21.66
CA PHE A 6 -9.88 -7.41 20.24
C PHE A 6 -10.89 -6.56 19.46
N PRO A 7 -12.17 -6.45 19.89
CA PRO A 7 -13.14 -5.57 19.24
C PRO A 7 -12.72 -4.10 19.22
N SER A 8 -12.11 -3.61 20.30
CA SER A 8 -11.65 -2.20 20.39
C SER A 8 -10.46 -1.90 19.47
N ILE A 9 -9.51 -2.83 19.31
CA ILE A 9 -8.41 -2.69 18.35
C ILE A 9 -8.93 -2.71 16.91
N LEU A 10 -9.85 -3.62 16.58
CA LEU A 10 -10.46 -3.66 15.24
C LEU A 10 -11.25 -2.39 14.95
N ALA A 11 -12.01 -1.88 15.93
CA ALA A 11 -12.72 -0.63 15.80
C ALA A 11 -11.77 0.56 15.58
N SER A 12 -10.68 0.65 16.36
CA SER A 12 -9.70 1.74 16.26
C SER A 12 -8.87 1.71 14.97
N THR A 13 -8.85 0.58 14.25
CA THR A 13 -8.09 0.38 13.00
C THR A 13 -8.96 0.18 11.76
N SER A 14 -10.28 0.33 11.89
CA SER A 14 -11.25 0.17 10.81
C SER A 14 -11.04 1.09 9.61
N TYR A 15 -10.27 2.17 9.75
CA TYR A 15 -9.89 3.09 8.68
C TYR A 15 -8.74 2.57 7.79
N LEU A 16 -7.97 1.59 8.27
CA LEU A 16 -6.79 1.10 7.55
C LEU A 16 -7.09 0.56 6.15
N PRO A 17 -8.20 -0.17 5.90
CA PRO A 17 -8.55 -0.58 4.53
C PRO A 17 -8.80 0.61 3.61
N ALA A 18 -9.44 1.69 4.08
CA ALA A 18 -9.68 2.88 3.27
C ALA A 18 -8.38 3.61 2.88
N LEU A 19 -7.29 3.42 3.64
CA LEU A 19 -5.96 3.93 3.31
C LEU A 19 -5.17 2.95 2.43
N PHE A 20 -5.05 1.69 2.87
CA PHE A 20 -4.17 0.72 2.22
C PHE A 20 -4.73 0.14 0.93
N VAL A 21 -6.05 0.04 0.77
CA VAL A 21 -6.63 -0.45 -0.49
C VAL A 21 -6.32 0.50 -1.65
N PRO A 22 -6.52 1.82 -1.54
CA PRO A 22 -6.06 2.75 -2.58
C PRO A 22 -4.54 2.75 -2.78
N ILE A 23 -3.75 2.65 -1.71
CA ILE A 23 -2.28 2.62 -1.83
C ILE A 23 -1.83 1.38 -2.60
N ILE A 24 -2.30 0.18 -2.25
CA ILE A 24 -1.89 -1.06 -2.91
C ILE A 24 -2.54 -1.22 -4.29
N GLY A 25 -3.76 -0.75 -4.48
CA GLY A 25 -4.48 -0.86 -5.75
C GLY A 25 -4.05 0.19 -6.80
N TRP A 26 -3.55 1.34 -6.37
CA TRP A 26 -3.23 2.46 -7.26
C TRP A 26 -1.83 3.00 -7.02
N GLY A 27 -1.53 3.47 -5.79
CA GLY A 27 -0.27 4.14 -5.49
C GLY A 27 0.97 3.29 -5.79
N VAL A 28 1.00 2.06 -5.29
CA VAL A 28 2.08 1.10 -5.50
C VAL A 28 2.19 0.70 -6.97
N PRO A 29 1.12 0.27 -7.66
CA PRO A 29 1.19 -0.03 -9.10
C PRO A 29 1.70 1.14 -9.94
N ILE A 30 1.20 2.37 -9.70
CA ILE A 30 1.66 3.56 -10.43
C ILE A 30 3.16 3.78 -10.22
N ALA A 31 3.62 3.77 -8.97
CA ALA A 31 5.02 4.02 -8.66
C ALA A 31 5.94 2.93 -9.23
N VAL A 32 5.57 1.66 -9.04
CA VAL A 32 6.37 0.51 -9.49
C VAL A 32 6.40 0.44 -11.01
N PHE A 33 5.27 0.57 -11.69
CA PHE A 33 5.25 0.51 -13.15
C PHE A 33 5.94 1.71 -13.79
N ALA A 34 5.79 2.92 -13.26
CA ALA A 34 6.54 4.07 -13.76
C ALA A 34 8.06 3.89 -13.58
N PHE A 35 8.48 3.41 -12.40
CA PHE A 35 9.89 3.14 -12.13
C PHE A 35 10.46 2.06 -13.05
N LEU A 36 9.76 0.92 -13.17
CA LEU A 36 10.19 -0.19 -14.02
C LEU A 36 10.19 0.20 -15.51
N PHE A 37 9.21 0.98 -15.95
CA PHE A 37 9.16 1.50 -17.31
C PHE A 37 10.39 2.36 -17.61
N ILE A 38 10.71 3.33 -16.74
CA ILE A 38 11.94 4.11 -16.89
C ILE A 38 13.16 3.19 -16.87
N TYR A 39 13.21 2.21 -15.98
CA TYR A 39 14.35 1.29 -15.88
C TYR A 39 14.59 0.50 -17.17
N ILE A 40 13.54 -0.01 -17.82
CA ILE A 40 13.69 -0.79 -19.07
C ILE A 40 14.01 0.09 -20.29
N GLU A 41 13.53 1.33 -20.30
CA GLU A 41 13.77 2.30 -21.39
C GLU A 41 15.13 3.01 -21.26
N ARG A 42 15.86 2.79 -20.16
CA ARG A 42 17.20 3.33 -20.02
C ARG A 42 18.15 2.60 -20.97
N GLU A 43 18.62 3.34 -21.96
CA GLU A 43 19.68 2.92 -22.90
C GLU A 43 21.08 2.87 -22.24
N ASP A 44 21.19 3.42 -21.03
CA ASP A 44 22.43 3.54 -20.26
C ASP A 44 22.51 2.40 -19.23
N ILE A 45 23.04 1.26 -19.69
CA ILE A 45 23.59 0.20 -18.84
C ILE A 45 25.09 0.47 -18.76
N ALA A 46 25.54 0.98 -17.60
CA ALA A 46 26.97 1.09 -17.28
C ALA A 46 27.64 -0.29 -17.24
#